data_AF-A0A1G0ZUV4-F1
#
_entry.id   AF-A0A1G0ZUV4-F1
#
_cell.length_a   1.000
_cell.length_b   1.000
_cell.length_c   1.000
_cell.angle_alpha   90.00
_cell.angle_beta   90.00
_cell.angle_gamma   90.00
#
_symmetry.space_group_name_H-M   'P 1'
#
loop_
_entity.id
_entity.type
_entity.pdbx_description
1 polymer ?
#
loop_
_entity_poly.entity_id
_entity_poly.type
_entity_poly.pdbx_seq_one_letter_code
_entity_poly.pdbx_strand_id
1 'polypeptide(L)'
;MRHHKAIKWETTLKTVMDEIDRELEDRYGDRYPLHPARPAHGKTASRDADGLFDIGASFSAGFGSKHGKGYVLQIRMATLADVPKKILHDIQHEVIVRLNEKLPQAFPGRQLEVKQDGNLFKIVGDLSLGNV
;
A
#
# COMPACT_ATOMS: atom_id res chain seq x y z
N MET A 1 -9.33 5.35 21.86
CA MET A 1 -8.32 4.27 22.06
C MET A 1 -8.52 3.24 20.96
N ARG A 2 -7.53 2.93 20.12
CA ARG A 2 -7.67 1.90 19.07
C ARG A 2 -7.64 0.51 19.72
N HIS A 3 -8.51 -0.39 19.26
CA HIS A 3 -8.59 -1.76 19.78
C HIS A 3 -7.34 -2.56 19.38
N HIS A 4 -6.78 -3.36 20.28
CA HIS A 4 -5.51 -4.07 20.06
C HIS A 4 -5.51 -4.97 18.81
N LYS A 5 -6.65 -5.63 18.50
CA LYS A 5 -6.80 -6.44 17.28
C LYS A 5 -6.70 -5.60 16.00
N ALA A 6 -7.21 -4.37 16.02
CA ALA A 6 -7.11 -3.44 14.89
C ALA A 6 -5.66 -3.00 14.68
N ILE A 7 -4.93 -2.71 15.76
CA ILE A 7 -3.50 -2.39 15.70
C ILE A 7 -2.73 -3.56 15.07
N LYS A 8 -2.93 -4.79 15.56
CA LYS A 8 -2.28 -5.98 15.00
C LYS A 8 -2.59 -6.15 13.52
N TRP A 9 -3.85 -5.97 13.12
CA TRP A 9 -4.25 -6.02 11.71
C TRP A 9 -3.50 -4.98 10.87
N GLU A 10 -3.50 -3.73 11.30
CA GLU A 10 -2.84 -2.62 10.59
C GLU A 10 -1.33 -2.81 10.53
N THR A 11 -0.70 -3.32 11.59
CA THR A 11 0.73 -3.66 11.59
C THR A 11 1.03 -4.76 10.57
N THR A 12 0.23 -5.83 10.52
CA THR A 12 0.41 -6.89 9.51
C THR A 12 0.27 -6.34 8.10
N LEU A 13 -0.75 -5.49 7.85
CA LEU A 13 -0.91 -4.85 6.55
C LEU A 13 0.28 -3.94 6.21
N LYS A 14 0.78 -3.17 7.18
CA LYS A 14 1.95 -2.32 6.99
C LYS A 14 3.19 -3.13 6.64
N THR A 15 3.43 -4.27 7.28
CA THR A 15 4.55 -5.15 6.91
C THR A 15 4.49 -5.60 5.45
N VAL A 16 3.30 -5.92 4.93
CA VAL A 16 3.13 -6.25 3.51
C VAL A 16 3.46 -5.04 2.62
N MET A 17 2.99 -3.84 2.98
CA MET A 17 3.26 -2.62 2.21
C MET A 17 4.76 -2.27 2.21
N ASP A 18 5.41 -2.33 3.38
CA ASP A 18 6.85 -2.06 3.54
C ASP A 18 7.70 -3.06 2.73
N GLU A 19 7.24 -4.31 2.57
CA GLU A 19 7.92 -5.31 1.75
C GLU A 19 7.80 -4.99 0.24
N ILE A 20 6.61 -4.59 -0.22
CA ILE A 20 6.39 -4.18 -1.61
C ILE A 20 7.16 -2.89 -1.92
N ASP A 21 7.18 -1.95 -0.98
CA ASP A 21 7.95 -0.71 -1.08
C ASP A 21 9.42 -1.00 -1.38
N ARG A 22 10.05 -1.85 -0.56
CA ARG A 22 11.43 -2.29 -0.78
C ARG A 22 11.63 -2.94 -2.16
N GLU A 23 10.70 -3.79 -2.60
CA GLU A 23 10.79 -4.44 -3.93
C GLU A 23 10.75 -3.42 -5.08
N LEU A 24 9.99 -2.32 -4.93
CA LEU A 24 9.95 -1.25 -5.91
C LEU A 24 11.19 -0.35 -5.84
N GLU A 25 11.69 -0.05 -4.65
CA GLU A 25 12.95 0.69 -4.44
C GLU A 25 14.11 -0.02 -5.12
N ASP A 26 14.24 -1.33 -4.91
CA ASP A 26 15.29 -2.14 -5.54
C ASP A 26 15.21 -2.11 -7.08
N ARG A 27 14.01 -1.91 -7.65
CA ARG A 27 13.77 -1.95 -9.10
C ARG A 27 13.84 -0.59 -9.78
N TYR A 28 13.39 0.45 -9.10
CA TYR A 28 13.15 1.78 -9.66
C TYR A 28 13.83 2.93 -8.91
N GLY A 29 14.37 2.69 -7.70
CA GLY A 29 14.90 3.72 -6.80
C GLY A 29 16.00 4.59 -7.44
N ASP A 30 16.81 4.01 -8.32
CA ASP A 30 17.88 4.72 -9.03
C ASP A 30 17.45 5.32 -10.38
N ARG A 31 16.21 5.08 -10.83
CA ARG A 31 15.72 5.53 -12.14
C ARG A 31 15.19 6.97 -12.12
N TYR A 32 14.78 7.44 -10.95
CA TYR A 32 14.21 8.77 -10.77
C TYR A 32 14.87 9.45 -9.57
N PRO A 33 15.14 10.77 -9.65
CA PRO A 33 15.71 11.48 -8.52
C PRO A 33 14.70 11.52 -7.37
N LEU A 34 15.17 11.22 -6.17
CA LEU A 34 14.40 11.39 -4.95
C LEU A 34 14.07 12.87 -4.72
N HIS A 35 12.89 13.17 -4.19
CA HIS A 35 12.52 14.52 -3.79
C HIS A 35 13.56 15.10 -2.80
N PRO A 36 14.08 16.33 -2.99
CA PRO A 36 15.18 16.85 -2.17
C PRO A 36 14.93 16.89 -0.66
N ALA A 37 13.68 17.11 -0.27
CA ALA A 37 13.25 17.11 1.14
C ALA A 37 12.96 15.71 1.72
N ARG A 38 13.15 14.64 0.94
CA ARG A 38 12.86 13.27 1.39
C ARG A 38 14.17 12.54 1.73
N PRO A 39 14.26 11.89 2.92
CA PRO A 39 15.40 11.07 3.26
C PRO A 39 15.56 9.87 2.31
N ALA A 40 16.80 9.46 2.07
CA ALA A 40 17.10 8.25 1.30
C ALA A 40 16.48 7.00 1.94
N HIS A 41 16.22 5.97 1.14
CA HIS A 41 15.59 4.73 1.60
C HIS A 41 16.31 4.14 2.82
N GLY A 42 15.55 3.84 3.87
CA GLY A 42 16.07 3.26 5.13
C GLY A 42 16.74 4.25 6.08
N LYS A 43 16.55 5.57 5.88
CA LYS A 43 17.05 6.60 6.79
C LYS A 43 16.06 6.99 7.89
N THR A 44 14.83 6.47 7.86
CA THR A 44 13.82 6.73 8.88
C THR A 44 13.27 5.42 9.45
N ALA A 45 12.45 5.54 10.50
CA ALA A 45 11.81 4.39 11.14
C ALA A 45 10.59 3.86 10.38
N SER A 46 10.09 4.59 9.37
CA SER A 46 8.91 4.20 8.58
C SER A 46 9.18 4.41 7.10
N ARG A 47 8.94 3.39 6.30
CA ARG A 47 9.18 3.42 4.85
C ARG A 47 8.39 4.49 4.12
N ASP A 48 7.15 4.74 4.55
CA ASP A 48 6.30 5.82 4.05
C ASP A 48 6.95 7.23 4.17
N ALA A 49 7.98 7.39 5.00
CA ALA A 49 8.69 8.64 5.26
C ALA A 49 10.09 8.73 4.60
N ASP A 50 10.57 7.70 3.92
CA ASP A 50 11.83 7.71 3.18
C ASP A 50 11.73 7.04 1.80
N GLY A 51 12.79 7.07 1.01
CA GLY A 51 12.83 6.43 -0.30
C GLY A 51 11.98 7.11 -1.38
N LEU A 52 12.10 6.62 -2.61
CA LEU A 52 11.34 7.06 -3.76
C LEU A 52 9.85 6.74 -3.65
N PHE A 53 9.45 5.70 -2.91
CA PHE A 53 8.07 5.24 -2.86
C PHE A 53 7.39 5.55 -1.52
N ASP A 54 6.06 5.70 -1.59
CA ASP A 54 5.17 5.78 -0.44
C ASP A 54 3.94 4.93 -0.74
N ILE A 55 3.90 3.75 -0.12
CA ILE A 55 2.86 2.75 -0.31
C ILE A 55 2.14 2.57 1.03
N GLY A 56 0.86 2.90 1.04
CA GLY A 56 0.05 2.82 2.24
C GLY A 56 -1.38 2.42 1.95
N ALA A 57 -2.14 2.22 3.03
CA ALA A 57 -3.56 2.01 2.92
C ALA A 57 -4.31 2.62 4.10
N SER A 58 -5.46 3.23 3.82
CA SER A 58 -6.30 3.90 4.83
C SER A 58 -7.67 3.26 4.89
N PHE A 59 -8.13 2.91 6.09
CA PHE A 59 -9.48 2.37 6.27
C PHE A 59 -10.54 3.40 5.89
N SER A 60 -11.54 2.94 5.15
CA SER A 60 -12.74 3.69 4.79
C SER A 60 -13.98 2.88 5.14
N ALA A 61 -14.98 3.54 5.75
CA ALA A 61 -16.29 2.95 5.99
C ALA A 61 -17.07 2.67 4.70
N GLY A 62 -16.65 3.24 3.56
CA GLY A 62 -17.20 2.89 2.24
C GLY A 62 -18.43 3.68 1.81
N PHE A 63 -18.73 4.84 2.41
CA PHE A 63 -19.80 5.70 1.90
C PHE A 63 -19.50 6.13 0.46
N GLY A 64 -20.42 5.82 -0.48
CA GLY A 64 -20.25 6.07 -1.92
C GLY A 64 -19.34 5.08 -2.67
N SER A 65 -18.82 4.06 -1.98
CA SER A 65 -17.99 2.98 -2.56
C SER A 65 -18.85 1.97 -3.32
N LYS A 66 -18.37 1.47 -4.47
CA LYS A 66 -19.01 0.32 -5.13
C LYS A 66 -18.85 -0.99 -4.35
N HIS A 67 -17.83 -1.07 -3.49
CA HIS A 67 -17.45 -2.29 -2.77
C HIS A 67 -17.65 -2.19 -1.25
N GLY A 68 -18.26 -1.11 -0.76
CA GLY A 68 -18.41 -0.83 0.68
C GLY A 68 -17.09 -0.55 1.39
N LYS A 69 -17.00 -1.00 2.65
CA LYS A 69 -15.84 -0.79 3.55
C LYS A 69 -14.57 -1.47 3.03
N GLY A 70 -13.43 -0.86 3.29
CA GLY A 70 -12.14 -1.38 2.83
C GLY A 70 -10.98 -0.46 3.13
N TYR A 71 -9.78 -0.91 2.79
CA TYR A 71 -8.58 -0.10 2.87
C TYR A 71 -8.26 0.49 1.50
N VAL A 72 -8.39 1.81 1.36
CA VAL A 72 -8.06 2.53 0.12
C VAL A 72 -6.54 2.61 0.00
N LEU A 73 -6.01 2.17 -1.13
CA LEU A 73 -4.58 2.18 -1.42
C LEU A 73 -4.10 3.59 -1.77
N GLN A 74 -2.93 3.94 -1.25
CA GLN A 74 -2.14 5.10 -1.67
C GLN A 74 -0.82 4.57 -2.20
N ILE A 75 -0.53 4.88 -3.46
CA ILE A 75 0.70 4.49 -4.15
C ILE A 75 1.24 5.77 -4.76
N ARG A 76 2.37 6.26 -4.24
CA ARG A 76 2.98 7.51 -4.70
C ARG A 76 4.46 7.34 -4.91
N MET A 77 4.99 8.13 -5.85
CA MET A 77 6.41 8.36 -6.00
C MET A 77 6.74 9.74 -5.45
N ALA A 78 7.72 9.81 -4.57
CA ALA A 78 8.22 11.04 -3.99
C ALA A 78 9.37 11.61 -4.83
N THR A 79 9.04 12.11 -6.01
CA THR A 79 9.98 12.75 -6.95
C THR A 79 9.36 14.02 -7.52
N LEU A 80 10.21 14.97 -7.93
CA LEU A 80 9.82 16.15 -8.71
C LEU A 80 10.00 15.94 -10.22
N ALA A 81 10.58 14.81 -10.63
CA ALA A 81 10.72 14.49 -12.04
C ALA A 81 9.35 14.25 -12.69
N ASP A 82 9.23 14.61 -13.96
CA ASP A 82 8.06 14.24 -14.75
C ASP A 82 8.12 12.73 -15.05
N VAL A 83 7.27 11.96 -14.40
CA VAL A 83 7.17 10.51 -14.57
C VAL A 83 6.09 10.22 -15.61
N PRO A 84 6.43 9.56 -16.74
CA PRO A 84 5.43 9.25 -17.76
C PRO A 84 4.27 8.44 -17.18
N LYS A 85 3.03 8.78 -17.56
CA LYS A 85 1.81 8.10 -17.07
C LYS A 85 1.87 6.58 -17.21
N LYS A 86 2.45 6.08 -18.30
CA LYS A 86 2.64 4.63 -18.50
C LYS A 86 3.45 4.00 -17.36
N ILE A 87 4.52 4.65 -16.90
CA ILE A 87 5.36 4.14 -15.82
C ILE A 87 4.59 4.15 -14.50
N LEU A 88 3.83 5.20 -14.21
CA LEU A 88 2.96 5.24 -13.03
C LEU A 88 1.93 4.11 -13.05
N HIS A 89 1.33 3.82 -14.21
CA HIS A 89 0.41 2.71 -14.38
C HIS A 89 1.10 1.35 -14.20
N ASP A 90 2.31 1.18 -14.76
CA ASP A 90 3.09 -0.06 -14.63
C ASP A 90 3.45 -0.32 -13.15
N ILE A 91 3.86 0.71 -12.41
CA ILE A 91 4.14 0.66 -10.97
C ILE A 91 2.88 0.31 -10.19
N GLN A 92 1.76 0.99 -10.46
CA GLN A 92 0.50 0.74 -9.79
C GLN A 92 0.01 -0.70 -10.02
N HIS A 93 0.10 -1.19 -11.25
CA HIS A 93 -0.23 -2.56 -11.59
C HIS A 93 0.67 -3.56 -10.87
N GLU A 94 1.98 -3.28 -10.80
CA GLU A 94 2.93 -4.10 -10.05
C GLU A 94 2.55 -4.20 -8.56
N VAL A 95 2.23 -3.07 -7.91
CA VAL A 95 1.76 -3.07 -6.50
C VAL A 95 0.51 -3.93 -6.33
N ILE A 96 -0.46 -3.83 -7.24
CA ILE A 96 -1.70 -4.61 -7.17
C ILE A 96 -1.42 -6.10 -7.31
N VAL A 97 -0.55 -6.50 -8.24
CA VAL A 97 -0.14 -7.91 -8.42
C VAL A 97 0.51 -8.43 -7.13
N ARG A 98 1.50 -7.70 -6.59
CA ARG A 98 2.19 -8.08 -5.35
C ARG A 98 1.26 -8.15 -4.15
N LEU A 99 0.29 -7.24 -4.04
CA LEU A 99 -0.72 -7.28 -2.98
C LEU A 99 -1.57 -8.53 -3.08
N ASN A 100 -2.06 -8.88 -4.27
CA ASN A 100 -2.86 -10.09 -4.46
C ASN A 100 -2.06 -11.38 -4.15
N GLU A 101 -0.74 -11.37 -4.35
CA GLU A 101 0.13 -12.48 -3.99
C GLU A 101 0.42 -12.57 -2.48
N LYS A 102 0.69 -11.43 -1.82
CA LYS A 102 1.14 -11.37 -0.42
C LYS A 102 0.01 -11.34 0.61
N LEU A 103 -1.15 -10.77 0.27
CA LEU A 103 -2.29 -10.67 1.20
C LEU A 103 -2.78 -12.04 1.71
N PRO A 104 -2.93 -13.09 0.88
CA PRO A 104 -3.36 -14.41 1.37
C PRO A 104 -2.35 -15.04 2.34
N GLN A 105 -1.06 -14.74 2.19
CA GLN A 105 0.00 -15.25 3.05
C GLN A 105 0.02 -14.53 4.40
N ALA A 106 -0.15 -13.21 4.38
CA ALA A 106 -0.19 -12.37 5.59
C ALA A 106 -1.50 -12.52 6.39
N PHE A 107 -2.60 -12.84 5.71
CA PHE A 107 -3.93 -12.98 6.29
C PHE A 107 -4.55 -14.35 5.96
N PRO A 108 -3.96 -15.46 6.46
CA PRO A 108 -4.43 -16.80 6.12
C PRO A 108 -5.88 -17.01 6.55
N GLY A 109 -6.67 -17.65 5.69
CA GLY A 109 -8.09 -17.92 5.91
C GLY A 109 -9.01 -16.72 5.69
N ARG A 110 -8.47 -15.53 5.36
CA ARG A 110 -9.27 -14.35 5.03
C ARG A 110 -9.27 -14.16 3.52
N GLN A 111 -10.46 -13.99 2.97
CA GLN A 111 -10.63 -13.69 1.55
C GLN A 111 -10.47 -12.18 1.39
N LEU A 112 -9.23 -11.75 1.13
CA LEU A 112 -8.89 -10.35 0.81
C LEU A 112 -8.53 -10.25 -0.67
N GLU A 113 -8.98 -9.17 -1.30
CA GLU A 113 -8.73 -8.90 -2.72
C GLU A 113 -8.56 -7.40 -2.95
N VAL A 114 -7.75 -7.03 -3.94
CA VAL A 114 -7.63 -5.64 -4.39
C VAL A 114 -8.59 -5.40 -5.55
N LYS A 115 -9.53 -4.46 -5.37
CA LYS A 115 -10.50 -4.05 -6.38
C LYS A 115 -10.37 -2.58 -6.75
N GLN A 116 -10.65 -2.27 -8.00
CA GLN A 116 -10.80 -0.89 -8.44
C GLN A 116 -12.13 -0.30 -7.94
N ASP A 117 -12.06 0.88 -7.32
CA ASP A 117 -13.19 1.64 -6.81
C ASP A 117 -13.11 3.09 -7.32
N GLY A 118 -13.77 3.34 -8.46
CA GLY A 118 -13.60 4.58 -9.20
C GLY A 118 -12.18 4.68 -9.79
N ASN A 119 -11.47 5.75 -9.45
CA ASN A 119 -10.09 6.00 -9.89
C ASN A 119 -9.05 5.48 -8.88
N LEU A 120 -9.49 4.86 -7.79
CA LEU A 120 -8.65 4.35 -6.72
C LEU A 120 -8.71 2.82 -6.69
N PHE A 121 -7.80 2.23 -5.94
CA PHE A 121 -7.83 0.81 -5.61
C PHE A 121 -8.10 0.63 -4.13
N LYS A 122 -8.76 -0.47 -3.78
CA LYS A 122 -9.21 -0.76 -2.43
C LYS A 122 -9.04 -2.24 -2.12
N ILE A 123 -8.48 -2.54 -0.95
CA ILE A 123 -8.52 -3.88 -0.38
C ILE A 123 -9.89 -4.08 0.27
N VAL A 124 -10.60 -5.11 -0.17
CA VAL A 124 -11.94 -5.47 0.31
C VAL A 124 -12.00 -6.96 0.66
N GLY A 125 -13.12 -7.38 1.27
CA GLY A 125 -13.36 -8.78 1.66
C GLY A 125 -13.51 -8.95 3.17
N ASP A 126 -12.93 -10.01 3.74
CA ASP A 126 -13.01 -10.30 5.18
C ASP A 126 -12.07 -9.41 6.01
N LEU A 127 -12.59 -8.23 6.40
CA LEU A 127 -11.90 -7.28 7.28
C LEU A 127 -12.20 -7.52 8.77
N SER A 128 -12.75 -8.68 9.14
CA SER A 128 -13.10 -8.96 10.53
C SER A 128 -11.85 -9.11 11.40
N LEU A 129 -11.94 -8.62 12.64
CA LEU A 129 -10.87 -8.75 13.62
C LEU A 129 -10.87 -10.12 14.32
N GLY A 130 -11.74 -11.05 13.90
CA GLY A 130 -12.03 -12.33 14.57
C GLY A 130 -12.99 -12.18 15.76
N ASN A 131 -13.44 -13.32 16.31
CA ASN A 131 -14.37 -13.33 17.45
C ASN A 131 -13.68 -12.90 18.76
N VAL A 132 -14.48 -12.35 19.68
CA VAL A 132 -14.12 -12.05 21.08
C VAL A 132 -14.15 -13.33 21.88
#